data_AF-A0A8W8L6J1-F1
#
_entry.id   AF-A0A8W8L6J1-F1
#
_cell.length_a   1.000
_cell.length_b   1.000
_cell.length_c   1.000
_cell.angle_alpha   90.00
_cell.angle_beta   90.00
_cell.angle_gamma   90.00
#
_symmetry.space_group_name_H-M   'P 1'
#
loop_
_entity.id
_entity.type
_entity.pdbx_description
1 polymer ?
#
loop_
_entity_poly.entity_id
_entity_poly.type
_entity_poly.pdbx_seq_one_letter_code
_entity_poly.pdbx_strand_id
1 'polypeptide(L)'
;MATANLSGVSQHTLPIQNTTNGEDCINLAVNFIQAKTGNPPANADHVYDFMQHIDGFPHPNSTMTDNTGGTLPTPSPRPIAENLQGWGDVSPQDLNSMHNIFNHIEEEDQRLAYDHFFRERGRAPRVQEFSEFLLTFEGNDLTDPSRKTLGQLYLENKKSQKTLNQNLQAMRQLKQMLRLLDSQNQALGERNDQYKRERDNLQSEIRNLEGTICNIQHQKEDLQLKFNSLERKHDQHLTELEDERKDKQHLQHRCEELQADRQVFKHRCEELQADRQALQNTVISQTDTITHFSQTVAHLESMTEQHSTTITAIQQQNQRQQYAILILAALLFAVVCLQFFSQGSNPLSAS
;
A
#
# COMPACT_ATOMS: atom_id res chain seq x y z
N MET A 1 39.43 33.18 19.53
CA MET A 1 40.38 33.41 18.42
C MET A 1 39.70 34.38 17.45
N ALA A 2 40.04 35.66 17.29
CA ALA A 2 41.25 36.43 17.63
C ALA A 2 42.53 35.77 17.08
N THR A 3 43.34 36.34 16.19
CA THR A 3 43.39 37.66 15.50
C THR A 3 44.10 37.45 14.12
N ALA A 4 44.21 38.37 13.16
CA ALA A 4 44.03 39.83 13.17
C ALA A 4 43.51 40.37 11.81
N ASN A 5 43.18 41.67 11.79
CA ASN A 5 43.30 42.56 10.61
C ASN A 5 44.65 43.30 10.72
N LEU A 6 45.27 43.68 9.60
CA LEU A 6 46.17 44.86 9.44
C LEU A 6 46.43 45.01 7.93
N SER A 7 45.96 46.10 7.33
CA SER A 7 46.77 47.28 6.97
C SER A 7 47.79 46.98 5.85
N GLY A 8 47.73 47.64 4.70
CA GLY A 8 47.41 49.06 4.53
C GLY A 8 48.73 49.82 4.45
N VAL A 9 49.22 50.00 3.22
CA VAL A 9 50.37 50.87 2.90
C VAL A 9 49.88 51.86 1.85
N SER A 10 49.37 52.99 2.34
CA SER A 10 49.55 54.27 1.66
C SER A 10 50.84 54.90 2.19
N GLN A 11 51.23 56.02 1.58
CA GLN A 11 52.48 56.80 1.76
C GLN A 11 53.55 56.46 0.70
N HIS A 12 54.27 57.44 0.12
CA HIS A 12 54.06 58.88 0.20
C HIS A 12 54.51 59.54 -1.10
N THR A 13 53.65 60.34 -1.73
CA THR A 13 54.13 61.42 -2.60
C THR A 13 54.83 62.43 -1.70
N LEU A 14 56.13 62.66 -1.91
CA LEU A 14 56.88 63.75 -1.29
C LEU A 14 57.37 64.72 -2.37
N PRO A 15 57.31 66.04 -2.11
CA PRO A 15 57.58 67.05 -3.11
C PRO A 15 59.08 67.27 -3.32
N ILE A 16 59.47 67.59 -4.55
CA ILE A 16 60.82 68.07 -4.86
C ILE A 16 60.97 69.47 -4.25
N GLN A 17 61.73 69.57 -3.16
CA GLN A 17 62.20 70.85 -2.63
C GLN A 17 63.71 70.97 -2.84
N ASN A 18 64.10 72.03 -3.55
CA ASN A 18 65.51 72.39 -3.75
C ASN A 18 66.12 72.92 -2.46
N THR A 19 66.95 72.12 -1.80
CA THR A 19 68.05 72.63 -0.96
C THR A 19 69.26 71.73 -1.13
N THR A 20 70.40 72.32 -1.54
CA THR A 20 71.66 71.62 -1.77
C THR A 20 72.31 71.14 -0.47
N ASN A 21 72.06 69.89 -0.08
CA ASN A 21 72.85 69.17 0.93
C ASN A 21 73.55 67.99 0.25
N GLY A 22 74.87 67.84 0.46
CA GLY A 22 75.65 66.78 -0.18
C GLY A 22 75.21 65.35 0.19
N GLU A 23 74.57 65.20 1.36
CA GLU A 23 73.98 63.93 1.81
C GLU A 23 72.83 63.45 0.92
N ASP A 24 72.04 64.35 0.33
CA ASP A 24 70.92 63.97 -0.55
C ASP A 24 71.42 63.36 -1.87
N CYS A 25 72.49 63.91 -2.44
CA CYS A 25 73.15 63.35 -3.63
C CYS A 25 73.73 61.96 -3.36
N ILE A 26 74.37 61.77 -2.19
CA ILE A 26 74.92 60.48 -1.77
C ILE A 26 73.78 59.46 -1.59
N ASN A 27 72.69 59.83 -0.93
CA ASN A 27 71.52 58.96 -0.75
C ASN A 27 70.86 58.59 -2.08
N LEU A 28 70.75 59.53 -3.03
CA LEU A 28 70.27 59.26 -4.39
C LEU A 28 71.19 58.30 -5.15
N ALA A 29 72.51 58.48 -5.07
CA ALA A 29 73.49 57.60 -5.69
C ALA A 29 73.41 56.17 -5.13
N VAL A 30 73.39 56.02 -3.80
CA VAL A 30 73.23 54.71 -3.12
C VAL A 30 71.95 54.01 -3.57
N ASN A 31 70.81 54.71 -3.54
CA ASN A 31 69.52 54.15 -3.96
C ASN A 31 69.52 53.74 -5.44
N PHE A 32 70.14 54.52 -6.33
CA PHE A 32 70.21 54.21 -7.75
C PHE A 32 71.11 52.99 -8.03
N ILE A 33 72.29 52.91 -7.41
CA ILE A 33 73.19 51.75 -7.49
C ILE A 33 72.46 50.49 -7.03
N GLN A 34 71.75 50.55 -5.89
CA GLN A 34 71.00 49.42 -5.36
C GLN A 34 69.82 49.02 -6.27
N ALA A 35 69.07 49.98 -6.81
CA ALA A 35 67.97 49.72 -7.74
C ALA A 35 68.43 49.12 -9.08
N LYS A 36 69.65 49.41 -9.54
CA LYS A 36 70.19 48.91 -10.82
C LYS A 36 71.00 47.63 -10.71
N THR A 37 71.73 47.42 -9.62
CA THR A 37 72.58 46.23 -9.42
C THR A 37 71.95 45.16 -8.52
N GLY A 38 70.82 45.47 -7.88
CA GLY A 38 70.16 44.62 -6.89
C GLY A 38 70.88 44.57 -5.53
N ASN A 39 72.04 45.22 -5.38
CA ASN A 39 72.88 45.15 -4.19
C ASN A 39 73.30 46.56 -3.74
N PRO A 40 73.38 46.84 -2.43
CA PRO A 40 73.91 48.12 -1.95
C PRO A 40 75.40 48.29 -2.32
N PRO A 41 75.91 49.52 -2.46
CA PRO A 41 77.32 49.77 -2.74
C PRO A 41 78.22 49.20 -1.63
N ALA A 42 79.34 48.58 -2.03
CA ALA A 42 80.20 47.81 -1.13
C ALA A 42 80.98 48.67 -0.12
N ASN A 43 81.29 49.92 -0.48
CA ASN A 43 81.98 50.91 0.34
C ASN A 43 81.68 52.33 -0.18
N ALA A 44 82.23 53.36 0.49
CA ALA A 44 82.06 54.76 0.08
C ALA A 44 82.73 55.07 -1.27
N ASP A 45 83.86 54.44 -1.59
CA ASP A 45 84.58 54.62 -2.86
C ASP A 45 83.68 54.26 -4.05
N HIS A 46 82.90 53.18 -3.95
CA HIS A 46 81.92 52.76 -4.96
C HIS A 46 80.82 53.81 -5.24
N VAL A 47 80.47 54.64 -4.25
CA VAL A 47 79.53 55.76 -4.42
C VAL A 47 80.24 56.95 -5.05
N TYR A 48 81.48 57.21 -4.63
CA TYR A 48 82.30 58.31 -5.14
C TYR A 48 82.68 58.12 -6.62
N ASP A 49 83.09 56.92 -7.02
CA ASP A 49 83.38 56.55 -8.41
C ASP A 49 82.12 56.68 -9.30
N PHE A 50 80.95 56.31 -8.77
CA PHE A 50 79.68 56.48 -9.48
C PHE A 50 79.30 57.95 -9.66
N MET A 51 79.51 58.79 -8.63
CA MET A 51 79.30 60.24 -8.74
C MET A 51 80.29 60.89 -9.72
N GLN A 52 81.58 60.54 -9.66
CA GLN A 52 82.59 60.94 -10.66
C GLN A 52 82.18 60.54 -12.09
N HIS A 53 81.58 59.36 -12.25
CA HIS A 53 81.11 58.90 -13.56
C HIS A 53 79.90 59.70 -14.07
N ILE A 54 78.98 60.11 -13.18
CA ILE A 54 77.86 61.00 -13.54
C ILE A 54 78.35 62.41 -13.87
N ASP A 55 79.24 63.00 -13.06
CA ASP A 55 79.79 64.34 -13.31
C ASP A 55 80.68 64.38 -14.58
N GLY A 56 81.26 63.24 -14.95
CA GLY A 56 82.00 63.04 -16.21
C GLY A 56 81.12 62.75 -17.43
N PHE A 57 79.81 62.54 -17.27
CA PHE A 57 78.91 62.29 -18.40
C PHE A 57 78.61 63.62 -19.12
N PRO A 58 78.83 63.72 -20.44
CA PRO A 58 78.51 64.94 -21.18
C PRO A 58 77.00 65.11 -21.27
N HIS A 59 76.43 65.92 -20.37
CA HIS A 59 75.04 66.34 -20.46
C HIS A 59 74.79 67.07 -21.80
N PRO A 60 73.65 66.85 -22.47
CA PRO A 60 73.29 67.64 -23.64
C PRO A 60 73.16 69.12 -23.24
N ASN A 61 74.08 69.95 -23.76
CA ASN A 61 74.23 71.35 -23.41
C ASN A 61 72.89 72.12 -23.50
N SER A 62 72.49 72.74 -22.39
CA SER A 62 71.33 73.65 -22.33
C SER A 62 71.69 75.08 -22.82
N THR A 63 72.50 75.19 -23.87
CA THR A 63 72.93 76.46 -24.46
C THR A 63 72.68 76.45 -25.97
N MET A 64 71.43 76.69 -26.35
CA MET A 64 71.09 77.23 -27.67
C MET A 64 70.32 78.54 -27.49
N THR A 65 71.08 79.61 -27.25
CA THR A 65 70.66 80.98 -27.54
C THR A 65 71.42 81.45 -28.78
N ASP A 66 70.70 82.15 -29.66
CA ASP A 66 71.22 82.88 -30.82
C ASP A 66 71.82 82.04 -31.97
N ASN A 67 70.95 81.60 -32.87
CA ASN A 67 71.16 81.79 -34.31
C ASN A 67 69.83 81.83 -35.08
N THR A 68 69.59 82.93 -35.78
CA THR A 68 68.37 83.17 -36.58
C THR A 68 68.43 82.47 -37.93
N GLY A 69 67.53 81.52 -38.19
CA GLY A 69 67.45 80.86 -39.51
C GLY A 69 66.41 79.74 -39.61
N GLY A 70 65.12 80.10 -39.63
CA GLY A 70 64.03 79.15 -39.92
C GLY A 70 63.54 78.37 -38.70
N THR A 71 62.79 79.04 -37.82
CA THR A 71 62.03 78.36 -36.75
C THR A 71 61.01 77.39 -37.34
N LEU A 72 61.22 76.09 -37.06
CA LEU A 72 60.13 75.13 -36.93
C LEU A 72 59.05 75.73 -36.00
N PRO A 73 57.74 75.56 -36.27
CA PRO A 73 56.71 76.04 -35.36
C PRO A 73 56.86 75.35 -34.00
N THR A 74 57.26 76.08 -32.97
CA THR A 74 57.26 75.60 -31.58
C THR A 74 55.87 75.11 -31.19
N PRO A 75 55.75 74.06 -30.36
CA PRO A 75 54.50 73.36 -30.14
C PRO A 75 53.45 74.27 -29.51
N SER A 76 52.37 74.52 -30.27
CA SER A 76 51.12 74.99 -29.69
C SER A 76 50.65 73.93 -28.68
N PRO A 77 50.16 74.30 -27.48
CA PRO A 77 49.55 73.36 -26.53
C PRO A 77 48.16 72.89 -26.98
N ARG A 78 47.75 73.21 -28.22
CA ARG A 78 46.51 72.75 -28.85
C ARG A 78 46.78 71.57 -29.78
N PRO A 79 45.85 70.61 -29.91
CA PRO A 79 45.98 69.49 -30.83
C PRO A 79 46.39 69.95 -32.23
N ILE A 80 47.34 69.25 -32.86
CA ILE A 80 47.83 69.61 -34.20
C ILE A 80 46.69 69.76 -35.20
N ALA A 81 45.71 68.86 -35.13
CA ALA A 81 44.47 68.90 -35.91
C ALA A 81 43.84 70.31 -35.96
N GLU A 82 43.73 71.02 -34.83
CA GLU A 82 43.11 72.36 -34.77
C GLU A 82 43.94 73.46 -35.46
N ASN A 83 45.24 73.26 -35.58
CA ASN A 83 46.17 74.24 -36.17
C ASN A 83 46.39 74.03 -37.69
N LEU A 84 45.86 72.94 -38.26
CA LEU A 84 45.97 72.64 -39.69
C LEU A 84 45.04 73.52 -40.53
N GLN A 85 45.55 74.00 -41.67
CA GLN A 85 44.76 74.76 -42.63
C GLN A 85 44.05 73.82 -43.63
N GLY A 86 42.88 74.25 -44.13
CA GLY A 86 42.11 73.51 -45.13
C GLY A 86 40.96 72.66 -44.59
N TRP A 87 40.55 72.79 -43.33
CA TRP A 87 39.35 72.10 -42.80
C TRP A 87 38.08 72.41 -43.60
N GLY A 88 37.93 73.65 -44.10
CA GLY A 88 36.82 74.06 -44.96
C GLY A 88 36.89 73.51 -46.39
N ASP A 89 38.04 72.96 -46.81
CA ASP A 89 38.25 72.35 -48.11
C ASP A 89 37.89 70.83 -48.10
N VAL A 90 37.76 70.22 -46.91
CA VAL A 90 37.46 68.80 -46.73
C VAL A 90 35.97 68.54 -46.99
N SER A 91 35.65 67.49 -47.76
CA SER A 91 34.26 67.14 -48.06
C SER A 91 33.49 66.78 -46.76
N PRO A 92 32.18 67.10 -46.65
CA PRO A 92 31.39 66.71 -45.48
C PRO A 92 31.32 65.19 -45.23
N GLN A 93 31.60 64.36 -46.25
CA GLN A 93 31.64 62.91 -46.14
C GLN A 93 32.96 62.44 -45.51
N ASP A 94 34.07 63.11 -45.84
CA ASP A 94 35.42 62.79 -45.35
C ASP A 94 35.74 63.44 -44.01
N LEU A 95 35.06 64.54 -43.66
CA LEU A 95 35.31 65.31 -42.44
C LEU A 95 35.22 64.45 -41.17
N ASN A 96 34.26 63.53 -41.10
CA ASN A 96 34.16 62.53 -40.02
C ASN A 96 35.31 61.52 -40.06
N SER A 97 35.78 61.09 -41.23
CA SER A 97 36.93 60.19 -41.36
C SER A 97 38.21 60.86 -40.86
N MET A 98 38.42 62.13 -41.20
CA MET A 98 39.58 62.90 -40.75
C MET A 98 39.58 63.14 -39.24
N HIS A 99 38.46 63.59 -38.66
CA HIS A 99 38.34 63.71 -37.20
C HIS A 99 38.60 62.37 -36.50
N ASN A 100 38.15 61.25 -37.07
CA ASN A 100 38.46 59.94 -36.49
C ASN A 100 39.96 59.60 -36.57
N ILE A 101 40.66 59.89 -37.66
CA ILE A 101 42.11 59.65 -37.78
C ILE A 101 42.87 60.48 -36.74
N PHE A 102 42.61 61.78 -36.65
CA PHE A 102 43.29 62.68 -35.70
C PHE A 102 42.91 62.42 -34.23
N ASN A 103 41.76 61.83 -33.93
CA ASN A 103 41.36 61.53 -32.55
C ASN A 103 41.79 60.13 -32.06
N HIS A 104 42.27 59.24 -32.95
CA HIS A 104 42.69 57.87 -32.60
C HIS A 104 44.20 57.65 -32.68
N ILE A 105 44.95 58.62 -33.19
CA ILE A 105 46.42 58.64 -33.16
C ILE A 105 46.83 59.50 -31.96
N GLU A 106 47.76 59.02 -31.14
CA GLU A 106 48.25 59.78 -29.98
C GLU A 106 48.88 61.11 -30.42
N GLU A 107 48.73 62.17 -29.61
CA GLU A 107 49.17 63.51 -30.00
C GLU A 107 50.69 63.57 -30.22
N GLU A 108 51.46 62.74 -29.51
CA GLU A 108 52.91 62.60 -29.68
C GLU A 108 53.29 62.02 -31.05
N ASP A 109 52.58 61.00 -31.53
CA ASP A 109 52.78 60.42 -32.87
C ASP A 109 52.36 61.39 -33.97
N GLN A 110 51.30 62.18 -33.75
CA GLN A 110 50.93 63.27 -34.66
C GLN A 110 52.01 64.34 -34.73
N ARG A 111 52.63 64.71 -33.59
CA ARG A 111 53.73 65.67 -33.53
C ARG A 111 54.94 65.15 -34.31
N LEU A 112 55.33 63.90 -34.09
CA LEU A 112 56.43 63.27 -34.81
C LEU A 112 56.19 63.22 -36.33
N ALA A 113 54.98 62.86 -36.76
CA ALA A 113 54.61 62.85 -38.16
C ALA A 113 54.53 64.26 -38.78
N TYR A 114 54.08 65.27 -38.02
CA TYR A 114 54.02 66.66 -38.49
C TYR A 114 55.42 67.22 -38.74
N ASP A 115 56.34 67.00 -37.80
CA ASP A 115 57.75 67.40 -37.93
C ASP A 115 58.42 66.67 -39.11
N HIS A 116 58.09 65.39 -39.34
CA HIS A 116 58.59 64.64 -40.49
C HIS A 116 58.03 65.18 -41.81
N PHE A 117 56.72 65.44 -41.91
CA PHE A 117 56.12 66.06 -43.09
C PHE A 117 56.77 67.41 -43.39
N PHE A 118 56.93 68.26 -42.37
CA PHE A 118 57.54 69.58 -42.53
C PHE A 118 59.00 69.46 -43.01
N ARG A 119 59.76 68.50 -42.48
CA ARG A 119 61.14 68.21 -42.90
C ARG A 119 61.22 67.70 -44.34
N GLU A 120 60.30 66.84 -44.78
CA GLU A 120 60.27 66.32 -46.16
C GLU A 120 59.78 67.34 -47.19
N ARG A 121 58.75 68.11 -46.85
CA ARG A 121 58.01 68.98 -47.80
C ARG A 121 58.34 70.45 -47.69
N GLY A 122 59.11 70.86 -46.68
CA GLY A 122 59.54 72.25 -46.44
C GLY A 122 58.40 73.22 -46.11
N ARG A 123 57.22 72.72 -45.76
CA ARG A 123 56.02 73.53 -45.45
C ARG A 123 55.08 72.81 -44.49
N ALA A 124 54.19 73.58 -43.87
CA ALA A 124 53.06 73.02 -43.15
C ALA A 124 52.13 72.22 -44.10
N PRO A 125 51.64 71.05 -43.65
CA PRO A 125 50.63 70.30 -44.41
C PRO A 125 49.24 70.95 -44.28
N ARG A 126 48.39 70.73 -45.29
CA ARG A 126 46.94 70.91 -45.16
C ARG A 126 46.30 69.70 -44.47
N VAL A 127 45.09 69.86 -43.92
CA VAL A 127 44.34 68.79 -43.22
C VAL A 127 44.32 67.47 -43.99
N GLN A 128 43.89 67.50 -45.26
CA GLN A 128 43.80 66.31 -46.09
C GLN A 128 45.18 65.69 -46.36
N GLU A 129 46.15 66.50 -46.79
CA GLU A 129 47.54 66.05 -47.03
C GLU A 129 48.16 65.42 -45.78
N PHE A 130 47.89 65.99 -44.61
CA PHE A 130 48.42 65.47 -43.35
C PHE A 130 47.76 64.17 -42.92
N SER A 131 46.44 64.05 -43.11
CA SER A 131 45.72 62.80 -42.82
C SER A 131 46.15 61.67 -43.75
N GLU A 132 46.36 61.94 -45.04
CA GLU A 132 46.92 60.99 -45.99
C GLU A 132 48.34 60.57 -45.59
N PHE A 133 49.17 61.54 -45.20
CA PHE A 133 50.54 61.28 -44.71
C PHE A 133 50.57 60.45 -43.42
N LEU A 134 49.72 60.74 -42.44
CA LEU A 134 49.59 59.97 -41.20
C LEU A 134 49.22 58.51 -41.48
N LEU A 135 48.40 58.24 -42.50
CA LEU A 135 48.05 56.86 -42.87
C LEU A 135 49.23 56.09 -43.48
N THR A 136 50.19 56.78 -44.08
CA THR A 136 51.41 56.21 -44.68
C THR A 136 52.66 56.37 -43.80
N PHE A 137 52.57 56.99 -42.63
CA PHE A 137 53.73 57.27 -41.79
C PHE A 137 54.27 56.01 -41.11
N GLU A 138 55.57 55.76 -41.30
CA GLU A 138 56.29 54.56 -40.82
C GLU A 138 57.24 54.86 -39.62
N GLY A 139 57.49 56.14 -39.31
CA GLY A 139 58.38 56.57 -38.24
C GLY A 139 59.87 56.54 -38.59
N ASN A 140 60.72 57.00 -37.67
CA ASN A 140 62.14 57.29 -37.92
C ASN A 140 63.09 56.07 -37.99
N ASP A 141 62.60 54.84 -37.82
CA ASP A 141 63.47 53.64 -37.83
C ASP A 141 63.09 52.72 -38.98
N LEU A 142 63.87 52.82 -40.06
CA LEU A 142 63.65 52.23 -41.38
C LEU A 142 64.23 50.81 -41.52
N THR A 143 64.67 50.20 -40.42
CA THR A 143 65.46 48.96 -40.45
C THR A 143 64.62 47.67 -40.37
N ASP A 144 63.34 47.75 -40.01
CA ASP A 144 62.44 46.59 -39.89
C ASP A 144 61.36 46.56 -41.01
N PRO A 145 61.48 45.68 -42.01
CA PRO A 145 60.51 45.56 -43.11
C PRO A 145 59.17 44.92 -42.70
N SER A 146 58.97 44.57 -41.42
CA SER A 146 57.69 44.09 -40.88
C SER A 146 56.85 45.19 -40.20
N ARG A 147 57.38 46.42 -40.11
CA ARG A 147 56.75 47.55 -39.44
C ARG A 147 55.47 47.99 -40.16
N LYS A 148 54.38 48.13 -39.40
CA LYS A 148 53.08 48.62 -39.89
C LYS A 148 53.05 50.14 -39.88
N THR A 149 52.45 50.76 -40.90
CA THR A 149 52.18 52.20 -40.87
C THR A 149 51.18 52.53 -39.76
N LEU A 150 51.19 53.78 -39.31
CA LEU A 150 50.25 54.29 -38.30
C LEU A 150 48.78 54.16 -38.77
N GLY A 151 48.52 54.30 -40.07
CA GLY A 151 47.21 54.02 -40.67
C GLY A 151 46.80 52.55 -40.67
N GLN A 152 47.75 51.62 -40.88
CA GLN A 152 47.49 50.18 -40.76
C GLN A 152 47.14 49.80 -39.31
N LEU A 153 47.86 50.35 -38.33
CA LEU A 153 47.59 50.15 -36.91
C LEU A 153 46.20 50.70 -36.50
N TYR A 154 45.83 51.91 -36.97
CA TYR A 154 44.50 52.46 -36.75
C TYR A 154 43.40 51.56 -37.33
N LEU A 155 43.57 51.06 -38.56
CA LEU A 155 42.59 50.20 -39.22
C LEU A 155 42.47 48.83 -38.52
N GLU A 156 43.57 48.28 -38.04
CA GLU A 156 43.63 47.04 -37.26
C GLU A 156 43.01 47.19 -35.86
N ASN A 157 43.23 48.33 -35.19
CA ASN A 157 42.60 48.64 -33.91
C ASN A 157 41.08 48.80 -34.07
N LYS A 158 40.62 49.57 -35.06
CA LYS A 158 39.19 49.72 -35.40
C LYS A 158 38.52 48.38 -35.73
N LYS A 159 39.22 47.49 -36.45
CA LYS A 159 38.77 46.11 -36.69
C LYS A 159 38.69 45.30 -35.40
N SER A 160 39.71 45.38 -34.55
CA SER A 160 39.77 44.69 -33.25
C SER A 160 38.65 45.14 -32.30
N GLN A 161 38.37 46.45 -32.23
CA GLN A 161 37.28 47.01 -31.44
C GLN A 161 35.91 46.55 -31.93
N LYS A 162 35.71 46.45 -33.26
CA LYS A 162 34.49 45.86 -33.84
C LYS A 162 34.32 44.39 -33.42
N THR A 163 35.38 43.59 -33.51
CA THR A 163 35.37 42.18 -33.09
C THR A 163 35.16 42.04 -31.58
N LEU A 164 35.76 42.88 -30.74
CA LEU A 164 35.55 42.91 -29.30
C LEU A 164 34.08 43.18 -28.95
N ASN A 165 33.46 44.17 -29.59
CA ASN A 165 32.05 44.49 -29.40
C ASN A 165 31.13 43.34 -29.82
N GLN A 166 31.42 42.65 -30.93
CA GLN A 166 30.71 41.44 -31.35
C GLN A 166 30.86 40.31 -30.31
N ASN A 167 32.08 40.07 -29.82
CA ASN A 167 32.35 39.05 -28.79
C ASN A 167 31.63 39.37 -27.47
N LEU A 168 31.57 40.63 -27.06
CA LEU A 168 30.81 41.06 -25.88
C LEU A 168 29.30 40.85 -26.04
N GLN A 169 28.73 41.05 -27.23
CA GLN A 169 27.33 40.74 -27.51
C GLN A 169 27.07 39.23 -27.48
N ALA A 170 27.90 38.42 -28.15
CA ALA A 170 27.81 36.96 -28.13
C ALA A 170 27.93 36.41 -26.69
N MET A 171 28.84 36.95 -25.88
CA MET A 171 29.00 36.55 -24.47
C MET A 171 27.76 36.88 -23.62
N ARG A 172 27.03 37.98 -23.89
CA ARG A 172 25.75 38.27 -23.22
C ARG A 172 24.68 37.25 -23.63
N GLN A 173 24.57 36.92 -24.91
CA GLN A 173 23.63 35.91 -25.42
C GLN A 173 23.91 34.53 -24.81
N LEU A 174 25.18 34.10 -24.80
CA LEU A 174 25.61 32.84 -24.14
C LEU A 174 25.24 32.84 -22.66
N LYS A 175 25.47 33.93 -21.92
CA LYS A 175 25.07 34.05 -20.50
C LYS A 175 23.55 33.98 -20.29
N GLN A 176 22.74 34.46 -21.23
CA GLN A 176 21.28 34.32 -21.17
C GLN A 176 20.84 32.87 -21.45
N MET A 177 21.43 32.25 -22.47
CA MET A 177 21.18 30.86 -22.83
C MET A 177 21.57 29.89 -21.71
N LEU A 178 22.68 30.13 -21.01
CA LEU A 178 23.12 29.30 -19.88
C LEU A 178 22.10 29.33 -18.74
N ARG A 179 21.60 30.52 -18.35
CA ARG A 179 20.55 30.66 -17.33
C ARG A 179 19.24 29.96 -17.72
N LEU A 180 18.88 29.98 -19.01
CA LEU A 180 17.70 29.28 -19.50
C LEU A 180 17.89 27.76 -19.38
N LEU A 181 19.07 27.25 -19.73
CA LEU A 181 19.43 25.84 -19.59
C LEU A 181 19.43 25.40 -18.12
N ASP A 182 19.99 26.21 -17.21
CA ASP A 182 19.97 25.95 -15.76
C ASP A 182 18.54 25.87 -15.21
N SER A 183 17.67 26.81 -15.63
CA SER A 183 16.24 26.82 -15.27
C SER A 183 15.49 25.59 -15.80
N GLN A 184 15.78 25.17 -17.04
CA GLN A 184 15.22 23.94 -17.61
C GLN A 184 15.71 22.69 -16.88
N ASN A 185 16.99 22.61 -16.54
CA ASN A 185 17.56 21.51 -15.77
C ASN A 185 16.94 21.41 -14.37
N GLN A 186 16.72 22.55 -13.69
CA GLN A 186 16.03 22.57 -12.40
C GLN A 186 14.58 22.06 -12.52
N ALA A 187 13.81 22.56 -13.50
CA ALA A 187 12.43 22.13 -13.72
C ALA A 187 12.31 20.64 -14.11
N LEU A 188 13.31 20.10 -14.82
CA LEU A 188 13.41 18.66 -15.11
C LEU A 188 13.75 17.85 -13.84
N GLY A 189 14.62 18.36 -12.97
CA GLY A 189 14.91 17.76 -11.66
C GLY A 189 13.66 17.66 -10.77
N GLU A 190 12.96 18.79 -10.58
CA GLU A 190 11.73 18.85 -9.79
C GLU A 190 10.64 17.89 -10.31
N ARG A 191 10.47 17.81 -11.64
CA ARG A 191 9.53 16.87 -12.27
C ARG A 191 9.97 15.40 -12.10
N ASN A 192 11.26 15.10 -12.13
CA ASN A 192 11.77 13.75 -11.89
C ASN A 192 11.55 13.32 -10.43
N ASP A 193 11.76 14.22 -9.47
CA ASP A 193 11.45 13.98 -8.05
C ASP A 193 9.95 13.86 -7.77
N GLN A 194 9.09 14.49 -8.58
CA GLN A 194 7.64 14.22 -8.57
C GLN A 194 7.35 12.80 -9.07
N TYR A 195 7.81 12.42 -10.27
CA TYR A 195 7.56 11.08 -10.81
C TYR A 195 8.09 9.94 -9.94
N LYS A 196 9.23 10.16 -9.27
CA LYS A 196 9.78 9.21 -8.30
C LYS A 196 8.83 9.00 -7.11
N ARG A 197 8.28 10.08 -6.55
CA ARG A 197 7.28 10.01 -5.46
C ARG A 197 5.98 9.36 -5.91
N GLU A 198 5.49 9.68 -7.10
CA GLU A 198 4.28 9.05 -7.67
C GLU A 198 4.47 7.55 -7.87
N ARG A 199 5.61 7.13 -8.42
CA ARG A 199 5.99 5.71 -8.55
C ARG A 199 6.04 5.01 -7.19
N ASP A 200 6.70 5.62 -6.21
CA ASP A 200 6.87 5.02 -4.88
C ASP A 200 5.52 4.87 -4.14
N ASN A 201 4.60 5.84 -4.33
CA ASN A 201 3.21 5.78 -3.87
C ASN A 201 2.44 4.63 -4.55
N LEU A 202 2.43 4.60 -5.89
CA LEU A 202 1.75 3.55 -6.68
C LEU A 202 2.27 2.15 -6.32
N GLN A 203 3.58 2.01 -6.12
CA GLN A 203 4.17 0.74 -5.71
C GLN A 203 3.81 0.35 -4.26
N SER A 204 3.43 1.30 -3.41
CA SER A 204 2.84 1.00 -2.10
C SER A 204 1.37 0.62 -2.19
N GLU A 205 0.61 1.24 -3.10
CA GLU A 205 -0.77 0.88 -3.39
C GLU A 205 -0.88 -0.54 -3.95
N ILE A 206 0.00 -0.91 -4.89
CA ILE A 206 0.11 -2.27 -5.44
C ILE A 206 0.30 -3.29 -4.31
N ARG A 207 1.27 -3.09 -3.40
CA ARG A 207 1.50 -4.00 -2.26
C ARG A 207 0.29 -4.13 -1.33
N ASN A 208 -0.44 -3.04 -1.11
CA ASN A 208 -1.66 -3.05 -0.30
C ASN A 208 -2.79 -3.83 -0.98
N LEU A 209 -2.94 -3.69 -2.30
CA LEU A 209 -3.92 -4.44 -3.09
C LEU A 209 -3.56 -5.94 -3.17
N GLU A 210 -2.28 -6.28 -3.36
CA GLU A 210 -1.77 -7.66 -3.32
C GLU A 210 -2.09 -8.33 -1.96
N GLY A 211 -1.83 -7.64 -0.85
CA GLY A 211 -2.19 -8.11 0.50
C GLY A 211 -3.69 -8.29 0.69
N THR A 212 -4.51 -7.38 0.13
CA THR A 212 -5.97 -7.46 0.17
C THR A 212 -6.50 -8.66 -0.62
N ILE A 213 -5.94 -8.90 -1.82
CA ILE A 213 -6.26 -10.06 -2.66
C ILE A 213 -5.93 -11.36 -1.92
N CYS A 214 -4.74 -11.46 -1.30
CA CYS A 214 -4.32 -12.63 -0.53
C CYS A 214 -5.29 -12.94 0.64
N ASN A 215 -5.74 -11.91 1.38
CA ASN A 215 -6.74 -12.08 2.44
C ASN A 215 -8.10 -12.57 1.90
N ILE A 216 -8.59 -11.98 0.81
CA ILE A 216 -9.84 -12.43 0.15
C ILE A 216 -9.73 -13.88 -0.35
N GLN A 217 -8.56 -14.27 -0.86
CA GLN A 217 -8.28 -15.64 -1.30
C GLN A 217 -8.46 -16.64 -0.14
N HIS A 218 -7.84 -16.36 1.02
CA HIS A 218 -7.98 -17.21 2.22
C HIS A 218 -9.41 -17.22 2.80
N GLN A 219 -10.11 -16.08 2.79
CA GLN A 219 -11.52 -16.03 3.21
C GLN A 219 -12.42 -16.89 2.30
N LYS A 220 -12.16 -16.89 0.98
CA LYS A 220 -12.85 -17.77 0.02
C LYS A 220 -12.56 -19.25 0.30
N GLU A 221 -11.32 -19.61 0.61
CA GLU A 221 -10.91 -20.98 0.95
C GLU A 221 -11.62 -21.49 2.22
N ASP A 222 -11.63 -20.69 3.29
CA ASP A 222 -12.33 -21.01 4.55
C ASP A 222 -13.85 -21.12 4.35
N LEU A 223 -14.47 -20.21 3.57
CA LEU A 223 -15.88 -20.29 3.22
C LEU A 223 -16.21 -21.55 2.39
N GLN A 224 -15.33 -21.95 1.47
CA GLN A 224 -15.51 -23.19 0.70
C GLN A 224 -15.44 -24.42 1.60
N LEU A 225 -14.51 -24.47 2.56
CA LEU A 225 -14.42 -25.56 3.54
C LEU A 225 -15.68 -25.63 4.42
N LYS A 226 -16.20 -24.49 4.86
CA LYS A 226 -17.46 -24.40 5.62
C LYS A 226 -18.67 -24.85 4.80
N PHE A 227 -18.77 -24.43 3.53
CA PHE A 227 -19.81 -24.87 2.60
C PHE A 227 -19.79 -26.40 2.42
N ASN A 228 -18.63 -26.96 2.05
CA ASN A 228 -18.45 -28.40 1.88
C ASN A 228 -18.67 -29.20 3.19
N SER A 229 -18.57 -28.55 4.36
CA SER A 229 -18.92 -29.17 5.65
C SER A 229 -20.41 -29.08 5.98
N LEU A 230 -21.13 -28.08 5.48
CA LEU A 230 -22.56 -27.93 5.67
C LEU A 230 -23.34 -28.84 4.71
N GLU A 231 -22.88 -28.95 3.47
CA GLU A 231 -23.37 -29.89 2.45
C GLU A 231 -23.34 -31.35 2.97
N ARG A 232 -22.18 -31.81 3.46
CA ARG A 232 -22.08 -33.16 4.09
C ARG A 232 -23.00 -33.36 5.29
N LYS A 233 -23.29 -32.33 6.09
CA LYS A 233 -24.26 -32.42 7.20
C LYS A 233 -25.70 -32.48 6.69
N HIS A 234 -26.00 -31.80 5.57
CA HIS A 234 -27.29 -31.87 4.93
C HIS A 234 -27.56 -33.29 4.40
N ASP A 235 -26.59 -33.90 3.73
CA ASP A 235 -26.68 -35.28 3.23
C ASP A 235 -26.84 -36.30 4.38
N GLN A 236 -26.14 -36.08 5.51
CA GLN A 236 -26.32 -36.87 6.73
C GLN A 236 -27.76 -36.77 7.25
N HIS A 237 -28.29 -35.56 7.42
CA HIS A 237 -29.67 -35.37 7.88
C HIS A 237 -30.74 -35.88 6.90
N LEU A 238 -30.47 -35.86 5.58
CA LEU A 238 -31.34 -36.50 4.59
C LEU A 238 -31.38 -38.02 4.78
N THR A 239 -30.22 -38.64 5.06
CA THR A 239 -30.11 -40.07 5.33
C THR A 239 -30.84 -40.45 6.63
N GLU A 240 -30.58 -39.71 7.71
CA GLU A 240 -31.25 -39.89 9.02
C GLU A 240 -32.78 -39.79 8.88
N LEU A 241 -33.28 -38.78 8.14
CA LEU A 241 -34.71 -38.59 7.89
C LEU A 241 -35.34 -39.72 7.07
N GLU A 242 -34.59 -40.35 6.17
CA GLU A 242 -35.09 -41.49 5.39
C GLU A 242 -35.13 -42.78 6.22
N ASP A 243 -34.21 -42.98 7.16
CA ASP A 243 -34.26 -44.08 8.11
C ASP A 243 -35.39 -43.89 9.15
N GLU A 244 -35.58 -42.68 9.70
CA GLU A 244 -36.74 -42.36 10.55
C GLU A 244 -38.08 -42.61 9.84
N ARG A 245 -38.16 -42.36 8.52
CA ARG A 245 -39.36 -42.65 7.71
C ARG A 245 -39.63 -44.16 7.60
N LYS A 246 -38.59 -44.98 7.43
CA LYS A 246 -38.73 -46.46 7.38
C LYS A 246 -39.17 -46.99 8.75
N ASP A 247 -38.53 -46.53 9.83
CA ASP A 247 -38.90 -46.91 11.20
C ASP A 247 -40.36 -46.54 11.52
N LYS A 248 -40.78 -45.33 11.12
CA LYS A 248 -42.18 -44.90 11.25
C LYS A 248 -43.14 -45.80 10.47
N GLN A 249 -42.83 -46.17 9.23
CA GLN A 249 -43.65 -47.09 8.44
C GLN A 249 -43.74 -48.48 9.09
N HIS A 250 -42.63 -49.00 9.60
CA HIS A 250 -42.59 -50.29 10.29
C HIS A 250 -43.43 -50.26 11.59
N LEU A 251 -43.32 -49.19 12.38
CA LEU A 251 -44.14 -49.00 13.57
C LEU A 251 -45.64 -48.84 13.25
N GLN A 252 -45.99 -48.18 12.14
CA GLN A 252 -47.38 -48.08 11.68
C GLN A 252 -47.96 -49.47 11.35
N HIS A 253 -47.24 -50.28 10.55
CA HIS A 253 -47.64 -51.65 10.23
C HIS A 253 -47.84 -52.49 11.50
N ARG A 254 -46.89 -52.41 12.45
CA ARG A 254 -46.97 -53.14 13.71
C ARG A 254 -48.14 -52.71 14.59
N CYS A 255 -48.53 -51.43 14.56
CA CYS A 255 -49.74 -50.94 15.22
C CYS A 255 -51.01 -51.49 14.58
N GLU A 256 -51.05 -51.62 13.25
CA GLU A 256 -52.17 -52.22 12.51
C GLU A 256 -52.31 -53.72 12.80
N GLU A 257 -51.20 -54.47 12.83
CA GLU A 257 -51.15 -55.88 13.27
C GLU A 257 -51.70 -56.05 14.69
N LEU A 258 -51.18 -55.29 15.66
CA LEU A 258 -51.64 -55.34 17.06
C LEU A 258 -53.11 -54.92 17.21
N GLN A 259 -53.61 -54.03 16.35
CA GLN A 259 -55.02 -53.67 16.31
C GLN A 259 -55.88 -54.82 15.78
N ALA A 260 -55.42 -55.54 14.76
CA ALA A 260 -56.10 -56.74 14.24
C ALA A 260 -56.12 -57.87 15.30
N ASP A 261 -54.98 -58.19 15.91
CA ASP A 261 -54.86 -59.17 16.99
C ASP A 261 -55.80 -58.85 18.16
N ARG A 262 -55.91 -57.56 18.53
CA ARG A 262 -56.83 -57.10 19.57
C ARG A 262 -58.30 -57.36 19.21
N GLN A 263 -58.70 -57.23 17.94
CA GLN A 263 -60.07 -57.56 17.52
C GLN A 263 -60.32 -59.06 17.55
N VAL A 264 -59.37 -59.87 17.07
CA VAL A 264 -59.44 -61.35 17.14
C VAL A 264 -59.55 -61.82 18.59
N PHE A 265 -58.72 -61.28 19.48
CA PHE A 265 -58.78 -61.59 20.91
C PHE A 265 -60.11 -61.17 21.54
N LYS A 266 -60.62 -59.98 21.20
CA LYS A 266 -61.93 -59.50 21.67
C LYS A 266 -63.07 -60.43 21.26
N HIS A 267 -63.11 -60.83 19.98
CA HIS A 267 -64.10 -61.77 19.46
C HIS A 267 -64.05 -63.10 20.24
N ARG A 268 -62.84 -63.65 20.45
CA ARG A 268 -62.64 -64.88 21.21
C ARG A 268 -63.08 -64.76 22.67
N CYS A 269 -62.93 -63.60 23.30
CA CYS A 269 -63.49 -63.35 24.64
C CYS A 269 -65.02 -63.32 24.63
N GLU A 270 -65.64 -62.73 23.61
CA GLU A 270 -67.09 -62.69 23.44
C GLU A 270 -67.68 -64.11 23.20
N GLU A 271 -67.02 -64.92 22.37
CA GLU A 271 -67.34 -66.35 22.18
C GLU A 271 -67.22 -67.15 23.49
N LEU A 272 -66.09 -67.07 24.19
CA LEU A 272 -65.89 -67.77 25.46
C LEU A 272 -66.87 -67.32 26.55
N GLN A 273 -67.32 -66.07 26.52
CA GLN A 273 -68.36 -65.56 27.42
C GLN A 273 -69.73 -66.15 27.08
N ALA A 274 -70.08 -66.28 25.79
CA ALA A 274 -71.30 -66.93 25.34
C ALA A 274 -71.30 -68.43 25.69
N ASP A 275 -70.21 -69.14 25.42
CA ASP A 275 -70.03 -70.56 25.80
C ASP A 275 -70.18 -70.76 27.31
N ARG A 276 -69.57 -69.88 28.13
CA ARG A 276 -69.70 -69.93 29.58
C ARG A 276 -71.15 -69.74 30.02
N GLN A 277 -71.89 -68.83 29.39
CA GLN A 277 -73.30 -68.59 29.70
C GLN A 277 -74.20 -69.74 29.26
N ALA A 278 -73.93 -70.35 28.09
CA ALA A 278 -74.63 -71.54 27.63
C ALA A 278 -74.40 -72.72 28.60
N LEU A 279 -73.14 -72.99 28.98
CA LEU A 279 -72.79 -74.03 29.94
C LEU A 279 -73.44 -73.77 31.32
N GLN A 280 -73.46 -72.53 31.79
CA GLN A 280 -74.13 -72.16 33.04
C GLN A 280 -75.64 -72.48 32.98
N ASN A 281 -76.31 -72.17 31.87
CA ASN A 281 -77.72 -72.50 31.68
C ASN A 281 -77.95 -74.03 31.65
N THR A 282 -77.05 -74.79 31.01
CA THR A 282 -77.10 -76.26 31.03
C THR A 282 -76.97 -76.82 32.45
N VAL A 283 -76.03 -76.30 33.25
CA VAL A 283 -75.84 -76.72 34.65
C VAL A 283 -77.07 -76.41 35.50
N ILE A 284 -77.71 -75.25 35.31
CA ILE A 284 -78.97 -74.90 36.00
C ILE A 284 -80.07 -75.90 35.62
N SER A 285 -80.31 -76.10 34.32
CA SER A 285 -81.32 -77.05 33.81
C SER A 285 -81.11 -78.49 34.28
N GLN A 286 -79.86 -78.95 34.35
CA GLN A 286 -79.50 -80.24 34.94
C GLN A 286 -79.75 -80.28 36.46
N THR A 287 -79.45 -79.20 37.18
CA THR A 287 -79.71 -79.09 38.63
C THR A 287 -81.20 -79.14 38.93
N ASP A 288 -82.04 -78.44 38.15
CA ASP A 288 -83.50 -78.50 38.27
C ASP A 288 -84.02 -79.91 38.01
N THR A 289 -83.50 -80.58 36.98
CA THR A 289 -83.84 -81.96 36.62
C THR A 289 -83.46 -82.95 37.73
N ILE A 290 -82.26 -82.82 38.31
CA ILE A 290 -81.80 -83.63 39.45
C ILE A 290 -82.67 -83.37 40.69
N THR A 291 -83.06 -82.12 40.93
CA THR A 291 -83.95 -81.73 42.04
C THR A 291 -85.32 -82.38 41.88
N HIS A 292 -85.92 -82.34 40.69
CA HIS A 292 -87.17 -83.02 40.37
C HIS A 292 -87.07 -84.55 40.55
N PHE A 293 -85.99 -85.17 40.07
CA PHE A 293 -85.77 -86.60 40.31
C PHE A 293 -85.63 -86.92 41.80
N SER A 294 -84.93 -86.09 42.57
CA SER A 294 -84.78 -86.27 44.03
C SER A 294 -86.11 -86.19 44.76
N GLN A 295 -86.98 -85.24 44.38
CA GLN A 295 -88.36 -85.15 44.88
C GLN A 295 -89.21 -86.38 44.50
N THR A 296 -89.06 -86.86 43.26
CA THR A 296 -89.76 -88.06 42.77
C THR A 296 -89.33 -89.31 43.55
N VAL A 297 -88.03 -89.47 43.82
CA VAL A 297 -87.50 -90.58 44.62
C VAL A 297 -88.06 -90.51 46.05
N ALA A 298 -87.99 -89.35 46.72
CA ALA A 298 -88.53 -89.19 48.07
C ALA A 298 -90.04 -89.50 48.15
N HIS A 299 -90.81 -89.16 47.10
CA HIS A 299 -92.23 -89.53 47.01
C HIS A 299 -92.43 -91.04 46.85
N LEU A 300 -91.63 -91.70 46.00
CA LEU A 300 -91.68 -93.15 45.80
C LEU A 300 -91.24 -93.92 47.07
N GLU A 301 -90.23 -93.43 47.79
CA GLU A 301 -89.82 -93.97 49.10
C GLU A 301 -90.98 -93.88 50.11
N SER A 302 -91.63 -92.71 50.21
CA SER A 302 -92.80 -92.50 51.07
C SER A 302 -93.98 -93.42 50.71
N MET A 303 -94.31 -93.58 49.41
CA MET A 303 -95.32 -94.56 48.98
C MET A 303 -94.91 -96.00 49.30
N THR A 304 -93.62 -96.34 49.19
CA THR A 304 -93.10 -97.69 49.47
C THR A 304 -93.22 -98.00 50.97
N GLU A 305 -92.94 -97.03 51.83
CA GLU A 305 -93.16 -97.14 53.29
C GLU A 305 -94.66 -97.29 53.63
N GLN A 306 -95.54 -96.51 52.98
CA GLN A 306 -96.99 -96.65 53.11
C GLN A 306 -97.48 -98.03 52.63
N HIS A 307 -96.97 -98.55 51.52
CA HIS A 307 -97.29 -99.89 51.05
C HIS A 307 -96.76 -100.97 52.01
N SER A 308 -95.54 -100.83 52.53
CA SER A 308 -94.94 -101.75 53.49
C SER A 308 -95.74 -101.84 54.79
N THR A 309 -96.14 -100.70 55.35
CA THR A 309 -97.01 -100.65 56.55
C THR A 309 -98.39 -101.24 56.27
N THR A 310 -98.98 -100.97 55.11
CA THR A 310 -100.28 -101.56 54.69
C THR A 310 -100.18 -103.09 54.54
N ILE A 311 -99.14 -103.59 53.88
CA ILE A 311 -98.89 -105.04 53.73
C ILE A 311 -98.70 -105.69 55.10
N THR A 312 -97.95 -105.05 56.01
CA THR A 312 -97.73 -105.54 57.38
C THR A 312 -99.05 -105.61 58.16
N ALA A 313 -99.92 -104.60 58.03
CA ALA A 313 -101.25 -104.62 58.64
C ALA A 313 -102.14 -105.75 58.06
N ILE A 314 -102.12 -105.97 56.75
CA ILE A 314 -102.83 -107.09 56.09
C ILE A 314 -102.28 -108.44 56.55
N GLN A 315 -100.96 -108.60 56.66
CA GLN A 315 -100.34 -109.83 57.17
C GLN A 315 -100.74 -110.09 58.63
N GLN A 316 -100.75 -109.06 59.49
CA GLN A 316 -101.20 -109.18 60.87
C GLN A 316 -102.71 -109.52 60.96
N GLN A 317 -103.53 -108.96 60.07
CA GLN A 317 -104.94 -109.33 59.95
C GLN A 317 -105.13 -110.79 59.51
N ASN A 318 -104.37 -111.25 58.50
CA ASN A 318 -104.37 -112.64 58.06
C ASN A 318 -103.91 -113.59 59.17
N GLN A 319 -102.89 -113.23 59.96
CA GLN A 319 -102.51 -114.01 61.15
C GLN A 319 -103.65 -114.09 62.16
N ARG A 320 -104.32 -112.96 62.49
CA ARG A 320 -105.49 -112.96 63.38
C ARG A 320 -106.62 -113.86 62.84
N GLN A 321 -106.86 -113.85 61.53
CA GLN A 321 -107.83 -114.75 60.89
C GLN A 321 -107.39 -116.21 60.95
N GLN A 322 -106.11 -116.53 60.71
CA GLN A 322 -105.57 -117.88 60.87
C GLN A 322 -105.69 -118.39 62.30
N TYR A 323 -105.37 -117.58 63.31
CA TYR A 323 -105.60 -117.92 64.71
C TYR A 323 -107.09 -118.13 65.02
N ALA A 324 -107.99 -117.29 64.50
CA ALA A 324 -109.42 -117.47 64.66
C ALA A 324 -109.94 -118.77 64.01
N ILE A 325 -109.46 -119.11 62.80
CA ILE A 325 -109.76 -120.37 62.12
C ILE A 325 -109.21 -121.56 62.90
N LEU A 326 -107.98 -121.47 63.43
CA LEU A 326 -107.36 -122.54 64.23
C LEU A 326 -108.13 -122.76 65.54
N ILE A 327 -108.59 -121.69 66.20
CA ILE A 327 -109.45 -121.75 67.39
C ILE A 327 -110.81 -122.37 67.05
N LEU A 328 -111.43 -121.98 65.93
CA LEU A 328 -112.68 -122.58 65.45
C LEU A 328 -112.51 -124.06 65.09
N ALA A 329 -111.39 -124.44 64.47
CA ALA A 329 -111.07 -125.83 64.16
C ALA A 329 -110.80 -126.65 65.44
N ALA A 330 -110.12 -126.07 66.43
CA ALA A 330 -109.92 -126.69 67.74
C ALA A 330 -111.24 -126.86 68.52
N LEU A 331 -112.15 -125.88 68.45
CA LEU A 331 -113.50 -125.98 69.02
C LEU A 331 -114.34 -127.04 68.29
N LEU A 332 -114.32 -127.09 66.96
CA LEU A 332 -114.98 -128.14 66.19
C LEU A 332 -114.40 -129.52 66.50
N PHE A 333 -113.08 -129.66 66.60
CA PHE A 333 -112.41 -130.89 67.00
C PHE A 333 -112.82 -131.32 68.42
N ALA A 334 -112.88 -130.37 69.37
CA ALA A 334 -113.36 -130.66 70.72
C ALA A 334 -114.83 -131.14 70.73
N VAL A 335 -115.70 -130.55 69.90
CA VAL A 335 -117.09 -130.99 69.72
C VAL A 335 -117.17 -132.39 69.09
N VAL A 336 -116.32 -132.71 68.10
CA VAL A 336 -116.26 -134.04 67.48
C VAL A 336 -115.70 -135.08 68.45
N CYS A 337 -114.69 -134.74 69.27
CA CYS A 337 -114.20 -135.60 70.34
C CYS A 337 -115.26 -135.85 71.43
N LEU A 338 -116.08 -134.85 71.75
CA LEU A 338 -117.25 -135.00 72.62
C LEU A 338 -118.31 -135.95 72.02
N GLN A 339 -118.50 -135.96 70.70
CA GLN A 339 -119.36 -136.95 70.03
C GLN A 339 -118.74 -138.36 70.04
N PHE A 340 -117.42 -138.49 69.87
CA PHE A 340 -116.74 -139.79 69.97
C PHE A 340 -116.72 -140.37 71.39
N PHE A 341 -116.59 -139.53 72.42
CA PHE A 341 -116.76 -139.95 73.82
C PHE A 341 -118.22 -140.30 74.19
N SER A 342 -119.19 -139.94 73.34
CA SER A 342 -120.61 -140.27 73.52
C SER A 342 -120.99 -141.63 72.90
N GLN A 343 -120.25 -142.14 71.91
CA GLN A 343 -120.51 -143.45 71.30
C GLN A 343 -119.80 -144.63 71.99
N GLY A 344 -119.68 -144.55 73.33
CA GLY A 344 -119.07 -145.58 74.19
C GLY A 344 -120.02 -146.24 75.19
N SER A 345 -121.34 -145.98 75.12
CA SER A 345 -122.36 -146.65 75.94
C SER A 345 -123.77 -146.42 75.38
N ASN A 346 -124.35 -147.43 74.72
CA ASN A 346 -125.76 -147.44 74.34
C ASN A 346 -126.35 -148.85 74.59
N PRO A 347 -127.40 -148.98 75.41
CA PRO A 347 -128.24 -150.17 75.41
C PRO A 347 -129.49 -149.97 74.51
N LEU A 348 -129.50 -150.64 73.35
CA LEU A 348 -130.69 -151.05 72.57
C LEU A 348 -131.57 -149.92 71.93
N SER A 349 -132.29 -150.09 70.81
CA SER A 349 -132.44 -151.20 69.81
C SER A 349 -133.31 -150.75 68.60
N ALA A 350 -133.26 -151.51 67.49
CA ALA A 350 -134.26 -151.62 66.39
C ALA A 350 -134.50 -150.36 65.50
N SER A 351 -134.49 -150.41 64.17
CA SER A 351 -134.88 -151.45 63.20
C SER A 351 -134.10 -151.31 61.88
#